data_AF-A0A1Q3AHV6-F1
#
_entry.id   AF-A0A1Q3AHV6-F1
#
_cell.length_a   1.000
_cell.length_b   1.000
_cell.length_c   1.000
_cell.angle_alpha   90.00
_cell.angle_beta   90.00
_cell.angle_gamma   90.00
#
_symmetry.space_group_name_H-M   'P 1'
#
loop_
_entity.id
_entity.type
_entity.pdbx_description
1 polymer ?
#
loop_
_entity_poly.entity_id
_entity_poly.type
_entity_poly.pdbx_seq_one_letter_code
_entity_poly.pdbx_strand_id
1 'polypeptide(L)'
;MSISPEDITSHRIKCSTTEIPISSRFCVPMAFNIGNIRSQIIFHFTYVSATVLGNYAREGTTVLATYDPSYVESGSVLWSNLTSCVVMGMLQELNSAKWFAPSDLKSFFTVLTTGFCGAYSSYSTLMLETFQQSTSLSPSNIKNHTKLPNRAFGMKEFLAVLLTQLFTSMGAYLFGRGLSKSIIVPLTSNKNIVQSDQNEEEDKQAMVENTGLVPKPWVQKMVRFYQWSLALLAIPFVATILVLTLVYGNYSRGKWTLFALFGIFGGYLRYYLSNWCNGWIKNFPMGTFIANELAVILIACFQIILRGRKNYHEQRPVAHTVNSCHVTTSLVSGFCGSLSTISTFINEAYKLEFNYMLIYYFVTISVSYSLLVVIMGSYSWTRGLTIPMC
;
A
#
# COMPACT_ATOMS: atom_id res chain seq x y z
N MET A 1 7.23 65.95 -44.60
CA MET A 1 8.14 65.27 -43.66
C MET A 1 7.28 64.35 -42.80
N SER A 2 7.08 63.08 -43.13
CA SER A 2 8.00 61.94 -43.30
C SER A 2 7.91 60.99 -42.08
N ILE A 3 7.41 59.79 -42.37
CA ILE A 3 7.77 58.47 -41.81
C ILE A 3 7.02 57.98 -40.54
N SER A 4 6.80 56.67 -40.57
CA SER A 4 5.94 55.76 -39.79
C SER A 4 6.75 54.98 -38.70
N PRO A 5 6.33 53.79 -38.17
CA PRO A 5 6.36 53.39 -36.75
C PRO A 5 7.50 52.36 -36.43
N GLU A 6 7.44 51.66 -35.27
CA GLU A 6 8.38 50.66 -34.67
C GLU A 6 9.24 51.28 -33.51
N ASP A 7 9.60 50.65 -32.38
CA ASP A 7 9.64 49.25 -31.92
C ASP A 7 10.07 49.15 -30.42
N ILE A 8 9.95 47.94 -29.82
CA ILE A 8 10.96 47.30 -28.91
C ILE A 8 11.05 47.54 -27.36
N THR A 9 10.80 46.41 -26.63
CA THR A 9 11.45 45.85 -25.39
C THR A 9 11.18 46.42 -23.99
N SER A 10 10.74 45.62 -23.00
CA SER A 10 11.44 44.55 -22.25
C SER A 10 12.56 45.04 -21.33
N HIS A 11 12.24 45.26 -20.05
CA HIS A 11 13.23 45.36 -18.98
C HIS A 11 13.23 44.09 -18.12
N ARG A 12 14.32 43.32 -18.28
CA ARG A 12 14.79 42.25 -17.39
C ARG A 12 15.14 42.82 -16.02
N ILE A 13 14.80 42.10 -14.95
CA ILE A 13 15.58 42.10 -13.72
C ILE A 13 16.34 40.76 -13.68
N LYS A 14 17.68 40.85 -13.77
CA LYS A 14 18.63 39.75 -13.59
C LYS A 14 18.65 39.35 -12.11
N CYS A 15 18.40 38.09 -11.78
CA CYS A 15 18.86 37.51 -10.52
C CYS A 15 20.18 36.77 -10.77
N SER A 16 21.24 37.32 -10.19
CA SER A 16 22.57 36.73 -10.10
C SER A 16 22.54 35.54 -9.16
N THR A 17 23.19 34.45 -9.58
CA THR A 17 23.50 33.27 -8.79
C THR A 17 24.51 33.60 -7.69
N THR A 18 24.16 33.31 -6.44
CA THR A 18 25.06 32.77 -5.40
C THR A 18 24.22 32.39 -4.17
N GLU A 19 24.44 31.18 -3.67
CA GLU A 19 24.15 30.67 -2.31
C GLU A 19 22.75 30.04 -2.01
N ILE A 20 22.76 28.70 -2.06
CA ILE A 20 22.05 27.68 -1.22
C ILE A 20 20.54 27.88 -0.91
N PRO A 21 19.63 27.04 -1.46
CA PRO A 21 18.25 26.98 -0.98
C PRO A 21 17.99 25.71 -0.14
N ILE A 22 17.91 25.89 1.18
CA ILE A 22 17.06 25.06 2.04
C ILE A 22 15.88 25.96 2.41
N SER A 23 14.65 25.49 2.19
CA SER A 23 13.35 26.17 2.42
C SER A 23 12.73 26.87 1.22
N SER A 24 12.06 26.09 0.35
CA SER A 24 10.97 26.61 -0.50
C SER A 24 9.99 25.52 -0.97
N ARG A 25 9.54 24.64 -0.06
CA ARG A 25 8.42 23.70 -0.31
C ARG A 25 7.29 23.76 0.73
N PHE A 26 7.22 24.85 1.49
CA PHE A 26 6.15 25.11 2.45
C PHE A 26 5.26 26.24 1.94
N CYS A 27 4.29 25.90 1.10
CA CYS A 27 3.00 26.60 0.94
C CYS A 27 2.27 26.00 -0.26
N VAL A 28 1.26 25.17 -0.02
CA VAL A 28 0.19 24.98 -1.00
C VAL A 28 -0.83 26.08 -0.70
N PRO A 29 -0.96 27.14 -1.50
CA PRO A 29 -2.06 28.07 -1.32
C PRO A 29 -3.35 27.31 -1.65
N MET A 30 -4.22 27.13 -0.65
CA MET A 30 -5.58 26.65 -0.83
C MET A 30 -6.42 27.77 -1.46
N ALA A 31 -6.22 28.03 -2.75
CA ALA A 31 -7.13 28.86 -3.52
C ALA A 31 -8.45 28.09 -3.68
N PHE A 32 -9.52 28.63 -3.10
CA PHE A 32 -10.86 28.05 -3.13
C PHE A 32 -11.45 28.20 -4.55
N ASN A 33 -11.30 27.17 -5.37
CA ASN A 33 -11.85 27.10 -6.72
C ASN A 33 -12.91 25.99 -6.77
N ILE A 34 -14.13 26.31 -7.20
CA ILE A 34 -15.27 25.37 -7.21
C ILE A 34 -14.99 24.12 -8.08
N GLY A 35 -14.17 24.24 -9.13
CA GLY A 35 -13.70 23.09 -9.91
C GLY A 35 -12.78 22.14 -9.12
N ASN A 36 -12.09 22.65 -8.10
CA ASN A 36 -11.25 21.87 -7.19
C ASN A 36 -12.11 21.03 -6.23
N ILE A 37 -13.25 21.57 -5.78
CA ILE A 37 -14.15 20.90 -4.82
C ILE A 37 -14.73 19.62 -5.40
N ARG A 38 -15.25 19.65 -6.64
CA ARG A 38 -15.80 18.46 -7.29
C ARG A 38 -14.77 17.35 -7.41
N SER A 39 -13.55 17.68 -7.84
CA SER A 39 -12.46 16.72 -7.99
C SER A 39 -11.99 16.14 -6.65
N GLN A 40 -11.97 16.94 -5.59
CA GLN A 40 -11.65 16.46 -4.23
C GLN A 40 -12.74 15.54 -3.68
N ILE A 41 -14.02 15.88 -3.87
CA ILE A 41 -15.13 15.01 -3.47
C ILE A 41 -15.03 13.66 -4.19
N ILE A 42 -14.86 13.67 -5.51
CA ILE A 42 -14.71 12.43 -6.28
C ILE A 42 -13.51 11.62 -5.75
N PHE A 43 -12.35 12.26 -5.53
CA PHE A 43 -11.19 11.60 -4.97
C PHE A 43 -11.50 10.90 -3.64
N HIS A 44 -12.07 11.61 -2.66
CA HIS A 44 -12.35 11.04 -1.34
C HIS A 44 -13.37 9.90 -1.38
N PHE A 45 -14.43 10.04 -2.17
CA PHE A 45 -15.46 9.00 -2.31
C PHE A 45 -14.86 7.74 -2.96
N THR A 46 -14.15 7.90 -4.07
CA THR A 46 -13.49 6.77 -4.73
C THR A 46 -12.40 6.15 -3.84
N TYR A 47 -11.64 6.97 -3.08
CA TYR A 47 -10.60 6.49 -2.16
C TYR A 47 -11.17 5.62 -1.04
N VAL A 48 -12.29 6.03 -0.44
CA VAL A 48 -12.99 5.25 0.58
C VAL A 48 -13.44 3.91 0.01
N SER A 49 -14.14 3.91 -1.13
CA SER A 49 -14.60 2.66 -1.77
C SER A 49 -13.44 1.72 -2.11
N ALA A 50 -12.36 2.25 -2.69
CA ALA A 50 -11.18 1.48 -3.05
C ALA A 50 -10.49 0.87 -1.82
N THR A 51 -10.38 1.63 -0.72
CA THR A 51 -9.78 1.16 0.53
C THR A 51 -10.64 0.07 1.17
N VAL A 52 -11.97 0.23 1.17
CA VAL A 52 -12.92 -0.78 1.66
C VAL A 52 -12.81 -2.06 0.84
N LEU A 53 -12.85 -1.96 -0.49
CA LEU A 53 -12.73 -3.11 -1.39
C LEU A 53 -11.36 -3.80 -1.27
N GLY A 54 -10.27 -3.05 -1.08
CA GLY A 54 -8.94 -3.61 -0.86
C GLY A 54 -8.88 -4.43 0.43
N ASN A 55 -9.46 -3.92 1.52
CA ASN A 55 -9.56 -4.65 2.79
C ASN A 55 -10.39 -5.94 2.64
N TYR A 56 -11.55 -5.88 1.98
CA TYR A 56 -12.35 -7.08 1.70
C TYR A 56 -11.65 -8.06 0.77
N ALA A 57 -10.92 -7.58 -0.23
CA ALA A 57 -10.12 -8.43 -1.10
C ALA A 57 -9.04 -9.16 -0.29
N ARG A 58 -8.38 -8.49 0.66
CA ARG A 58 -7.39 -9.12 1.56
C ARG A 58 -8.02 -10.24 2.37
N GLU A 59 -9.04 -9.92 3.16
CA GLU A 59 -9.70 -10.90 4.05
C GLU A 59 -10.34 -12.05 3.24
N GLY A 60 -10.98 -11.73 2.11
CA GLY A 60 -11.53 -12.74 1.20
C GLY A 60 -10.46 -13.68 0.64
N THR A 61 -9.31 -13.14 0.22
CA THR A 61 -8.19 -13.95 -0.26
C THR A 61 -7.61 -14.82 0.85
N THR A 62 -7.47 -14.28 2.07
CA THR A 62 -6.97 -15.02 3.23
C THR A 62 -7.91 -16.17 3.60
N VAL A 63 -9.23 -15.96 3.55
CA VAL A 63 -10.21 -17.01 3.80
C VAL A 63 -10.17 -18.08 2.69
N LEU A 64 -10.10 -17.69 1.42
CA LEU A 64 -10.00 -18.63 0.29
C LEU A 64 -8.70 -19.46 0.32
N ALA A 65 -7.62 -18.88 0.83
CA ALA A 65 -6.33 -19.55 0.98
C ALA A 65 -6.25 -20.44 2.24
N THR A 66 -7.30 -20.47 3.07
CA THR A 66 -7.34 -21.28 4.29
C THR A 66 -8.14 -22.57 4.05
N TYR A 67 -7.42 -23.67 3.83
CA TYR A 67 -7.98 -25.01 3.63
C TYR A 67 -7.07 -26.08 4.25
N ASP A 68 -7.61 -27.28 4.50
CA ASP A 68 -6.86 -28.42 5.03
C ASP A 68 -6.85 -29.58 4.00
N PRO A 69 -5.69 -30.15 3.62
CA PRO A 69 -4.32 -29.75 3.96
C PRO A 69 -3.78 -28.62 3.06
N SER A 70 -3.37 -27.49 3.64
CA SER A 70 -2.67 -26.41 2.93
C SER A 70 -1.16 -26.51 3.11
N TYR A 71 -0.41 -26.23 2.04
CA TYR A 71 1.06 -26.14 2.08
C TYR A 71 1.55 -24.89 2.82
N VAL A 72 0.83 -23.78 2.68
CA VAL A 72 1.13 -22.51 3.38
C VAL A 72 0.31 -22.48 4.66
N GLU A 73 0.90 -21.97 5.75
CA GLU A 73 0.21 -21.82 7.03
C GLU A 73 -1.14 -21.10 6.82
N SER A 74 -2.19 -21.68 7.41
CA SER A 74 -3.55 -21.13 7.35
C SER A 74 -3.58 -19.69 7.84
N GLY A 75 -4.22 -18.81 7.05
CA GLY A 75 -4.34 -17.39 7.38
C GLY A 75 -3.16 -16.51 6.96
N SER A 76 -2.18 -17.02 6.21
CA SER A 76 -1.05 -16.20 5.73
C SER A 76 -1.48 -15.11 4.74
N VAL A 77 -0.84 -13.93 4.83
CA VAL A 77 -1.03 -12.82 3.87
C VAL A 77 -0.25 -12.98 2.56
N LEU A 78 0.39 -14.13 2.31
CA LEU A 78 1.17 -14.37 1.10
C LEU A 78 0.35 -14.13 -0.19
N TRP A 79 -0.85 -14.70 -0.28
CA TRP A 79 -1.70 -14.59 -1.47
C TRP A 79 -2.25 -13.19 -1.72
N SER A 80 -2.55 -12.45 -0.66
CA SER A 80 -3.02 -11.07 -0.77
C SER A 80 -1.87 -10.12 -1.17
N ASN A 81 -0.68 -10.31 -0.61
CA ASN A 81 0.53 -9.59 -1.02
C ASN A 81 0.91 -9.88 -2.48
N LEU A 82 0.90 -11.14 -2.89
CA LEU A 82 1.14 -11.57 -4.28
C LEU A 82 0.18 -10.85 -5.23
N THR A 83 -1.14 -11.01 -5.03
CA THR A 83 -2.15 -10.47 -5.93
C THR A 83 -2.11 -8.94 -5.98
N SER A 84 -1.94 -8.28 -4.83
CA SER A 84 -1.78 -6.82 -4.77
C SER A 84 -0.55 -6.33 -5.54
N CYS A 85 0.57 -7.06 -5.48
CA CYS A 85 1.79 -6.72 -6.23
C CYS A 85 1.59 -6.89 -7.74
N VAL A 86 0.89 -7.94 -8.21
CA VAL A 86 0.51 -8.07 -9.63
C VAL A 86 -0.29 -6.84 -10.07
N VAL A 87 -1.36 -6.49 -9.36
CA VAL A 87 -2.23 -5.36 -9.72
C VAL A 87 -1.44 -4.04 -9.66
N MET A 88 -0.61 -3.83 -8.64
CA MET A 88 0.25 -2.65 -8.54
C MET A 88 1.20 -2.55 -9.75
N GLY A 89 1.88 -3.65 -10.11
CA GLY A 89 2.76 -3.70 -11.28
C GLY A 89 2.02 -3.36 -12.57
N MET A 90 0.84 -3.94 -12.77
CA MET A 90 0.00 -3.63 -13.92
C MET A 90 -0.34 -2.13 -13.99
N LEU A 91 -0.81 -1.55 -12.90
CA LEU A 91 -1.18 -0.14 -12.82
C LEU A 91 -0.01 0.80 -13.15
N GLN A 92 1.22 0.48 -12.73
CA GLN A 92 2.39 1.31 -13.05
C GLN A 92 2.65 1.37 -14.56
N GLU A 93 2.55 0.25 -15.28
CA GLU A 93 2.71 0.22 -16.73
C GLU A 93 1.56 0.93 -17.46
N LEU A 94 0.31 0.75 -17.00
CA LEU A 94 -0.84 1.45 -17.56
C LEU A 94 -0.72 2.98 -17.37
N ASN A 95 -0.16 3.41 -16.25
CA ASN A 95 0.15 4.82 -16.00
C ASN A 95 1.24 5.34 -16.95
N SER A 96 2.30 4.55 -17.19
CA SER A 96 3.32 4.87 -18.21
C SER A 96 2.73 4.95 -19.62
N ALA A 97 1.72 4.13 -19.93
CA ALA A 97 0.95 4.17 -21.18
C ALA A 97 -0.13 5.29 -21.23
N LYS A 98 -0.06 6.28 -20.33
CA LYS A 98 -0.92 7.47 -20.30
C LYS A 98 -2.41 7.20 -20.12
N TRP A 99 -2.81 6.06 -19.54
CA TRP A 99 -4.22 5.76 -19.22
C TRP A 99 -4.85 6.80 -18.29
N PHE A 100 -4.06 7.33 -17.35
CA PHE A 100 -4.49 8.29 -16.33
C PHE A 100 -3.96 9.71 -16.59
N ALA A 101 -3.54 10.01 -17.82
CA ALA A 101 -3.00 11.33 -18.18
C ALA A 101 -4.02 12.49 -18.03
N PRO A 102 -5.32 12.32 -18.32
CA PRO A 102 -6.31 13.36 -18.07
C PRO A 102 -6.34 13.80 -16.60
N SER A 103 -6.49 15.10 -16.34
CA SER A 103 -6.42 15.67 -14.99
C SER A 103 -7.50 15.13 -14.05
N ASP A 104 -8.66 14.75 -14.59
CA ASP A 104 -9.76 14.09 -13.88
C ASP A 104 -9.43 12.65 -13.43
N LEU A 105 -8.57 11.95 -14.19
CA LEU A 105 -8.19 10.56 -13.95
C LEU A 105 -6.87 10.41 -13.19
N LYS A 106 -6.04 11.45 -13.13
CA LYS A 106 -4.74 11.40 -12.46
C LYS A 106 -4.86 11.00 -10.98
N SER A 107 -5.88 11.50 -10.29
CA SER A 107 -6.16 11.14 -8.89
C SER A 107 -6.63 9.69 -8.75
N PHE A 108 -7.28 9.13 -9.77
CA PHE A 108 -7.78 7.76 -9.78
C PHE A 108 -6.64 6.72 -9.74
N PHE A 109 -5.50 7.02 -10.38
CA PHE A 109 -4.31 6.18 -10.27
C PHE A 109 -3.86 6.03 -8.81
N THR A 110 -3.83 7.14 -8.05
CA THR A 110 -3.50 7.12 -6.61
C THR A 110 -4.55 6.35 -5.81
N VAL A 111 -5.83 6.45 -6.18
CA VAL A 111 -6.90 5.68 -5.53
C VAL A 111 -6.71 4.17 -5.73
N LEU A 112 -6.38 3.72 -6.94
CA LEU A 112 -6.17 2.29 -7.22
C LEU A 112 -4.87 1.76 -6.58
N THR A 113 -3.78 2.53 -6.66
CA THR A 113 -2.48 2.11 -6.12
C THR A 113 -2.42 2.27 -4.60
N THR A 114 -2.52 3.50 -4.12
CA THR A 114 -2.43 3.80 -2.69
C THR A 114 -3.68 3.33 -1.95
N GLY A 115 -4.90 3.51 -2.48
CA GLY A 115 -6.11 3.05 -1.80
C GLY A 115 -6.29 1.53 -1.86
N PHE A 116 -6.63 0.99 -3.04
CA PHE A 116 -6.96 -0.43 -3.21
C PHE A 116 -5.76 -1.37 -3.00
N CYS A 117 -4.69 -1.26 -3.80
CA CYS A 117 -3.53 -2.16 -3.65
C CYS A 117 -2.85 -2.01 -2.29
N GLY A 118 -2.79 -0.77 -1.77
CA GLY A 118 -2.29 -0.49 -0.43
C GLY A 118 -3.04 -1.28 0.64
N ALA A 119 -4.37 -1.18 0.68
CA ALA A 119 -5.22 -1.89 1.64
C ALA A 119 -5.35 -3.41 1.37
N TYR A 120 -5.12 -3.87 0.14
CA TYR A 120 -5.13 -5.29 -0.19
C TYR A 120 -3.85 -6.00 0.32
N SER A 121 -2.70 -5.33 0.25
CA SER A 121 -1.46 -5.86 0.84
C SER A 121 -1.36 -5.54 2.34
N SER A 122 -0.48 -6.23 3.08
CA SER A 122 -0.15 -5.87 4.46
C SER A 122 1.31 -6.20 4.79
N TYR A 123 2.08 -5.18 5.18
CA TYR A 123 3.47 -5.36 5.62
C TYR A 123 3.53 -5.72 7.10
N SER A 124 2.71 -5.10 7.95
CA SER A 124 2.69 -5.38 9.38
C SER A 124 2.30 -6.82 9.69
N THR A 125 1.36 -7.39 8.93
CA THR A 125 0.97 -8.80 9.10
C THR A 125 2.07 -9.74 8.64
N LEU A 126 2.77 -9.42 7.54
CA LEU A 126 3.94 -10.18 7.09
C LEU A 126 5.03 -10.23 8.17
N MET A 127 5.37 -9.09 8.78
CA MET A 127 6.40 -9.05 9.82
C MET A 127 5.95 -9.80 11.08
N LEU A 128 4.67 -9.70 11.43
CA LEU A 128 4.08 -10.49 12.51
C LEU A 128 4.19 -12.00 12.25
N GLU A 129 3.88 -12.46 11.04
CA GLU A 129 4.04 -13.87 10.63
C GLU A 129 5.50 -14.31 10.72
N THR A 130 6.43 -13.52 10.20
CA THR A 130 7.88 -13.78 10.28
C THR A 130 8.33 -13.94 11.74
N PHE A 131 7.88 -13.06 12.64
CA PHE A 131 8.18 -13.16 14.07
C PHE A 131 7.55 -14.40 14.71
N GLN A 132 6.27 -14.67 14.44
CA GLN A 132 5.56 -15.79 15.06
C GLN A 132 6.14 -17.15 14.64
N GLN A 133 6.50 -17.32 13.37
CA GLN A 133 7.09 -18.58 12.90
C GLN A 133 8.52 -18.77 13.43
N SER A 134 9.35 -17.73 13.39
CA SER A 134 10.72 -17.79 13.91
C SER A 134 10.81 -18.09 15.42
N THR A 135 9.75 -17.79 16.18
CA THR A 135 9.69 -17.99 17.65
C THR A 135 8.76 -19.12 18.10
N SER A 136 8.10 -19.83 17.18
CA SER A 136 7.03 -20.81 17.48
C SER A 136 5.83 -20.22 18.25
N LEU A 137 5.57 -18.92 18.09
CA LEU A 137 4.49 -18.20 18.77
C LEU A 137 3.24 -18.04 17.89
N SER A 138 3.08 -18.85 16.84
CA SER A 138 1.83 -18.90 16.07
C SER A 138 0.67 -19.47 16.91
N PRO A 139 -0.59 -19.10 16.63
CA PRO A 139 -1.74 -19.65 17.35
C PRO A 139 -1.83 -21.19 17.27
N SER A 140 -1.51 -21.76 16.10
CA SER A 140 -1.45 -23.22 15.87
C SER A 140 -0.41 -23.88 16.76
N ASN A 141 0.79 -23.29 16.85
CA ASN A 141 1.87 -23.85 17.66
C ASN A 141 1.56 -23.79 19.16
N ILE A 142 0.92 -22.72 19.63
CA ILE A 142 0.46 -22.63 21.02
C ILE A 142 -0.63 -23.67 21.31
N LYS A 143 -1.60 -23.84 20.39
CA LYS A 143 -2.70 -24.79 20.55
C LYS A 143 -2.21 -26.24 20.63
N ASN A 144 -1.23 -26.60 19.80
CA ASN A 144 -0.70 -27.96 19.69
C ASN A 144 0.54 -28.20 20.58
N HIS A 145 0.96 -27.19 21.38
CA HIS A 145 2.18 -27.22 22.19
C HIS A 145 3.45 -27.60 21.40
N THR A 146 3.48 -27.29 20.12
CA THR A 146 4.63 -27.58 19.26
C THR A 146 5.75 -26.59 19.51
N LYS A 147 6.98 -27.10 19.55
CA LYS A 147 8.19 -26.30 19.72
C LYS A 147 9.15 -26.63 18.60
N LEU A 148 9.96 -25.64 18.21
CA LEU A 148 11.05 -25.89 17.28
C LEU A 148 12.05 -26.90 17.89
N PRO A 149 12.56 -27.87 17.10
CA PRO A 149 13.49 -28.88 17.60
C PRO A 149 14.78 -28.29 18.18
N ASN A 150 15.25 -27.18 17.61
CA ASN A 150 16.39 -26.42 18.12
C ASN A 150 16.26 -24.93 17.73
N ARG A 151 17.13 -24.08 18.30
CA ARG A 151 17.11 -22.63 18.06
C ARG A 151 17.43 -22.25 16.60
N ALA A 152 18.20 -23.07 15.89
CA ALA A 152 18.58 -22.78 14.50
C ALA A 152 17.39 -22.91 13.53
N PHE A 153 16.37 -23.72 13.86
CA PHE A 153 15.15 -23.76 13.05
C PHE A 153 14.39 -22.42 13.08
N GLY A 154 14.48 -21.63 14.16
CA GLY A 154 13.88 -20.29 14.18
C GLY A 154 14.49 -19.35 13.13
N MET A 155 15.81 -19.45 12.90
CA MET A 155 16.49 -18.70 11.83
C MET A 155 16.07 -19.20 10.45
N LYS A 156 15.84 -20.51 10.28
CA LYS A 156 15.35 -21.09 9.03
C LYS A 156 13.93 -20.61 8.71
N GLU A 157 13.04 -20.62 9.69
CA GLU A 157 11.66 -20.12 9.53
C GLU A 157 11.63 -18.62 9.24
N PHE A 158 12.44 -17.82 9.95
CA PHE A 158 12.61 -16.40 9.65
C PHE A 158 12.96 -16.18 8.18
N LEU A 159 14.00 -16.87 7.69
CA LEU A 159 14.48 -16.73 6.33
C LEU A 159 13.45 -17.28 5.32
N ALA A 160 12.81 -18.40 5.62
CA ALA A 160 11.82 -19.03 4.75
C ALA A 160 10.64 -18.08 4.48
N VAL A 161 10.02 -17.54 5.53
CA VAL A 161 8.91 -16.58 5.38
C VAL A 161 9.37 -15.33 4.65
N LEU A 162 10.51 -14.75 5.05
CA LEU A 162 10.99 -13.48 4.49
C LEU A 162 11.34 -13.60 3.01
N LEU A 163 12.14 -14.60 2.63
CA LEU A 163 12.51 -14.81 1.24
C LEU A 163 11.29 -15.13 0.39
N THR A 164 10.42 -16.03 0.86
CA THR A 164 9.21 -16.41 0.11
C THR A 164 8.36 -15.19 -0.17
N GLN A 165 8.07 -14.37 0.83
CA GLN A 165 7.22 -13.19 0.65
C GLN A 165 7.88 -12.13 -0.23
N LEU A 166 9.17 -11.82 -0.04
CA LEU A 166 9.86 -10.79 -0.82
C LEU A 166 10.04 -11.19 -2.29
N PHE A 167 10.50 -12.41 -2.56
CA PHE A 167 10.67 -12.90 -3.93
C PHE A 167 9.32 -13.06 -4.63
N THR A 168 8.31 -13.60 -3.94
CA THR A 168 6.97 -13.72 -4.50
C THR A 168 6.37 -12.35 -4.82
N SER A 169 6.51 -11.38 -3.92
CA SER A 169 5.97 -10.03 -4.11
C SER A 169 6.69 -9.26 -5.23
N MET A 170 8.02 -9.30 -5.28
CA MET A 170 8.78 -8.70 -6.39
C MET A 170 8.52 -9.40 -7.71
N GLY A 171 8.52 -10.74 -7.73
CA GLY A 171 8.22 -11.54 -8.92
C GLY A 171 6.81 -11.26 -9.45
N ALA A 172 5.81 -11.19 -8.56
CA ALA A 172 4.44 -10.80 -8.89
C ALA A 172 4.35 -9.39 -9.46
N TYR A 173 5.07 -8.42 -8.88
CA TYR A 173 5.14 -7.06 -9.40
C TYR A 173 5.73 -7.02 -10.82
N LEU A 174 6.86 -7.68 -11.04
CA LEU A 174 7.49 -7.78 -12.37
C LEU A 174 6.58 -8.49 -13.38
N PHE A 175 5.90 -9.55 -12.96
CA PHE A 175 4.91 -10.26 -13.78
C PHE A 175 3.75 -9.34 -14.19
N GLY A 176 3.17 -8.58 -13.25
CA GLY A 176 2.09 -7.63 -13.55
C GLY A 176 2.51 -6.56 -14.55
N ARG A 177 3.75 -6.07 -14.44
CA ARG A 177 4.33 -5.14 -15.42
C ARG A 177 4.50 -5.79 -16.79
N GLY A 178 5.14 -6.96 -16.84
CA GLY A 178 5.34 -7.71 -18.08
C GLY A 178 4.02 -8.02 -18.79
N LEU A 179 3.02 -8.47 -18.05
CA LEU A 179 1.67 -8.75 -18.55
C LEU A 179 1.03 -7.50 -19.17
N SER A 180 1.12 -6.36 -18.49
CA SER A 180 0.54 -5.11 -19.00
C SER A 180 1.27 -4.59 -20.22
N LYS A 181 2.60 -4.60 -20.19
CA LYS A 181 3.43 -4.12 -21.31
C LYS A 181 3.26 -4.97 -22.57
N SER A 182 3.20 -6.30 -22.43
CA SER A 182 3.15 -7.22 -23.56
C SER A 182 1.76 -7.46 -24.12
N ILE A 183 0.72 -7.45 -23.28
CA ILE A 183 -0.65 -7.80 -23.69
C ILE A 183 -1.57 -6.58 -23.67
N ILE A 184 -1.70 -5.92 -22.52
CA ILE A 184 -2.74 -4.90 -22.32
C ILE A 184 -2.44 -3.64 -23.12
N VAL A 185 -1.22 -3.12 -23.03
CA VAL A 185 -0.81 -1.86 -23.66
C VAL A 185 -0.98 -1.92 -25.20
N PRO A 186 -0.52 -2.98 -25.91
CA PRO A 186 -0.76 -3.12 -27.36
C PRO A 186 -2.23 -3.20 -27.75
N LEU A 187 -3.07 -3.87 -26.94
CA LEU A 187 -4.51 -3.99 -27.23
C LEU A 187 -5.25 -2.65 -27.06
N THR A 188 -4.78 -1.82 -26.14
CA THR A 188 -5.51 -0.64 -25.64
C THR A 188 -4.97 0.70 -26.13
N SER A 189 -3.77 0.71 -26.70
CA SER A 189 -3.12 1.94 -27.18
C SER A 189 -2.98 1.95 -28.70
N ASN A 190 -3.13 3.13 -29.30
CA ASN A 190 -2.72 3.37 -30.67
C ASN A 190 -1.27 3.88 -30.68
N LYS A 191 -0.48 3.43 -31.64
CA LYS A 191 0.84 4.00 -31.91
C LYS A 191 0.63 5.26 -32.75
N ASN A 192 0.84 6.43 -32.16
CA ASN A 192 0.98 7.64 -32.95
C ASN A 192 2.46 7.76 -33.32
N ILE A 193 2.76 7.56 -34.60
CA ILE A 193 4.07 7.91 -35.16
C ILE A 193 4.08 9.44 -35.21
N VAL A 194 4.82 10.05 -34.29
CA VAL A 194 5.15 11.47 -34.41
C VAL A 194 6.28 11.54 -35.42
N GLN A 195 5.96 11.83 -36.68
CA GLN A 195 6.96 12.32 -37.62
C GLN A 195 7.41 13.68 -37.09
N SER A 196 8.62 13.75 -36.55
CA SER A 196 9.30 15.03 -36.39
C SER A 196 9.64 15.51 -37.79
N ASP A 197 8.96 16.55 -38.27
CA ASP A 197 9.41 17.33 -39.43
C ASP A 197 10.80 17.88 -39.10
N GLN A 198 11.83 17.21 -39.59
CA GLN A 198 13.20 17.69 -39.56
C GLN A 198 13.37 18.63 -40.75
N ASN A 199 13.28 19.93 -40.50
CA ASN A 199 14.01 20.87 -41.34
C ASN A 199 15.49 20.77 -40.96
N GLU A 200 16.24 20.19 -41.89
CA GLU A 200 17.65 20.38 -42.22
C GLU A 200 18.76 19.94 -41.24
N GLU A 201 19.64 19.15 -41.87
CA GLU A 201 21.07 18.94 -41.66
C GLU A 201 21.58 17.84 -40.70
N GLU A 202 22.59 17.17 -41.25
CA GLU A 202 23.04 15.80 -41.03
C GLU A 202 23.74 15.59 -39.69
N ASP A 203 23.33 14.57 -38.94
CA ASP A 203 24.29 13.64 -38.33
C ASP A 203 23.63 12.33 -37.89
N LYS A 204 24.25 11.20 -38.23
CA LYS A 204 23.78 9.84 -37.90
C LYS A 204 23.94 9.59 -36.40
N GLN A 205 22.90 9.91 -35.63
CA GLN A 205 22.68 9.34 -34.30
C GLN A 205 21.32 8.65 -34.28
N ALA A 206 21.28 7.44 -33.72
CA ALA A 206 20.14 6.54 -33.72
C ALA A 206 18.81 7.29 -33.54
N MET A 207 17.90 7.15 -34.52
CA MET A 207 16.52 7.61 -34.39
C MET A 207 15.92 7.00 -33.12
N VAL A 208 15.87 7.78 -32.04
CA VAL A 208 15.01 7.48 -30.91
C VAL A 208 13.60 7.85 -31.37
N GLU A 209 12.93 6.87 -31.97
CA GLU A 209 11.51 6.95 -32.28
C GLU A 209 10.76 7.14 -30.95
N ASN A 210 10.46 8.39 -30.60
CA ASN A 210 9.58 8.71 -29.47
C ASN A 210 8.15 8.39 -29.88
N THR A 211 7.81 7.10 -29.99
CA THR A 211 6.45 6.64 -30.29
C THR A 211 5.53 7.07 -29.16
N GLY A 212 4.74 8.11 -29.39
CA GLY A 212 3.77 8.59 -28.42
C GLY A 212 2.62 7.60 -28.31
N LEU A 213 2.58 6.78 -27.26
CA LEU A 213 1.41 5.94 -26.98
C LEU A 213 0.23 6.81 -26.56
N VAL A 214 -0.91 6.65 -27.25
CA VAL A 214 -2.17 7.29 -26.88
C VAL A 214 -3.22 6.19 -26.65
N PRO A 215 -3.87 6.15 -25.47
CA PRO A 215 -4.90 5.15 -25.20
C PRO A 215 -6.13 5.38 -26.09
N LYS A 216 -6.77 4.29 -26.53
CA LYS A 216 -7.99 4.36 -27.33
C LYS A 216 -9.12 5.05 -26.56
N PRO A 217 -10.05 5.78 -27.24
CA PRO A 217 -11.11 6.53 -26.56
C PRO A 217 -12.01 5.66 -25.66
N TRP A 218 -12.27 4.41 -26.05
CA TRP A 218 -13.09 3.49 -25.25
C TRP A 218 -12.45 3.16 -23.90
N VAL A 219 -11.11 3.11 -23.83
CA VAL A 219 -10.35 2.82 -22.61
C VAL A 219 -10.53 3.95 -21.60
N GLN A 220 -10.38 5.20 -22.05
CA GLN A 220 -10.61 6.36 -21.17
C GLN A 220 -12.07 6.41 -20.69
N LYS A 221 -13.04 6.09 -21.56
CA LYS A 221 -14.45 6.00 -21.17
C LYS A 221 -14.68 4.89 -20.12
N MET A 222 -14.02 3.75 -20.26
CA MET A 222 -14.05 2.65 -19.29
C MET A 222 -13.43 3.05 -17.95
N VAL A 223 -12.26 3.68 -17.94
CA VAL A 223 -11.60 4.14 -16.69
C VAL A 223 -12.47 5.17 -15.96
N ARG A 224 -13.07 6.12 -16.70
CA ARG A 224 -14.05 7.08 -16.15
C ARG A 224 -15.27 6.39 -15.56
N PHE A 225 -15.79 5.38 -16.25
CA PHE A 225 -16.91 4.58 -15.74
C PHE A 225 -16.56 3.90 -14.41
N TYR A 226 -15.37 3.31 -14.29
CA TYR A 226 -14.91 2.70 -13.03
C TYR A 226 -14.70 3.72 -11.90
N GLN A 227 -14.15 4.91 -12.20
CA GLN A 227 -13.99 5.96 -11.19
C GLN A 227 -15.36 6.41 -10.65
N TRP A 228 -16.33 6.65 -11.55
CA TRP A 228 -17.68 7.06 -11.18
C TRP A 228 -18.44 5.96 -10.45
N SER A 229 -18.30 4.71 -10.85
CA SER A 229 -18.96 3.59 -10.15
C SER A 229 -18.44 3.45 -8.72
N LEU A 230 -17.11 3.54 -8.52
CA LEU A 230 -16.51 3.53 -7.18
C LEU A 230 -16.91 4.76 -6.35
N ALA A 231 -17.01 5.94 -6.95
CA ALA A 231 -17.48 7.13 -6.25
C ALA A 231 -18.94 6.97 -5.78
N LEU A 232 -19.82 6.46 -6.64
CA LEU A 232 -21.23 6.24 -6.33
C LEU A 232 -21.43 5.14 -5.26
N LEU A 233 -20.58 4.11 -5.25
CA LEU A 233 -20.62 3.02 -4.27
C LEU A 233 -20.10 3.42 -2.87
N ALA A 234 -19.48 4.58 -2.71
CA ALA A 234 -18.90 4.99 -1.43
C ALA A 234 -19.96 5.15 -0.33
N ILE A 235 -21.05 5.86 -0.63
CA ILE A 235 -22.16 6.07 0.31
C ILE A 235 -22.80 4.73 0.71
N PRO A 236 -23.27 3.86 -0.22
CA PRO A 236 -23.89 2.61 0.16
C PRO A 236 -22.94 1.68 0.90
N PHE A 237 -21.64 1.62 0.55
CA PHE A 237 -20.68 0.81 1.31
C PHE A 237 -20.51 1.32 2.74
N VAL A 238 -20.27 2.62 2.94
CA VAL A 238 -20.12 3.19 4.29
C VAL A 238 -21.42 3.04 5.09
N ALA A 239 -22.58 3.34 4.49
CA ALA A 239 -23.86 3.17 5.14
C ALA A 239 -24.12 1.71 5.55
N THR A 240 -23.83 0.75 4.66
CA THR A 240 -23.98 -0.68 4.95
C THR A 240 -23.04 -1.11 6.08
N ILE A 241 -21.77 -0.71 6.03
CA ILE A 241 -20.79 -1.02 7.08
C ILE A 241 -21.23 -0.44 8.43
N LEU A 242 -21.71 0.81 8.45
CA LEU A 242 -22.19 1.46 9.67
C LEU A 242 -23.45 0.78 10.22
N VAL A 243 -24.44 0.51 9.38
CA VAL A 243 -25.68 -0.18 9.80
C VAL A 243 -25.36 -1.56 10.34
N LEU A 244 -24.55 -2.35 9.62
CA LEU A 244 -24.19 -3.70 10.08
C LEU A 244 -23.38 -3.65 11.39
N THR A 245 -22.55 -2.62 11.59
CA THR A 245 -21.75 -2.47 12.81
C THR A 245 -22.56 -2.01 14.02
N LEU A 246 -23.57 -1.15 13.81
CA LEU A 246 -24.38 -0.57 14.88
C LEU A 246 -25.56 -1.46 15.27
N VAL A 247 -26.20 -2.12 14.30
CA VAL A 247 -27.44 -2.88 14.51
C VAL A 247 -27.16 -4.31 14.95
N TYR A 248 -26.16 -4.97 14.38
CA TYR A 248 -25.88 -6.37 14.70
C TYR A 248 -24.81 -6.47 15.79
N GLY A 249 -25.22 -6.92 16.99
CA GLY A 249 -24.33 -7.21 18.12
C GLY A 249 -23.57 -8.55 18.03
N ASN A 250 -23.70 -9.28 16.91
CA ASN A 250 -23.22 -10.66 16.76
C ASN A 250 -21.79 -10.76 16.23
N TYR A 251 -21.26 -12.00 16.20
CA TYR A 251 -19.98 -12.42 15.59
C TYR A 251 -19.64 -11.76 14.24
N SER A 252 -20.65 -11.47 13.41
CA SER A 252 -20.49 -10.80 12.11
C SER A 252 -19.87 -9.39 12.22
N ARG A 253 -20.18 -8.65 13.29
CA ARG A 253 -19.66 -7.29 13.54
C ARG A 253 -18.14 -7.28 13.65
N GLY A 254 -17.59 -8.21 14.43
CA GLY A 254 -16.16 -8.30 14.67
C GLY A 254 -15.37 -8.88 13.51
N LYS A 255 -15.98 -9.77 12.73
CA LYS A 255 -15.31 -10.49 11.66
C LYS A 255 -15.38 -9.79 10.31
N TRP A 256 -16.51 -9.16 9.98
CA TRP A 256 -16.79 -8.76 8.59
C TRP A 256 -16.97 -7.26 8.35
N THR A 257 -17.26 -6.45 9.37
CA THR A 257 -17.67 -5.05 9.12
C THR A 257 -16.73 -4.03 9.76
N LEU A 258 -16.31 -4.26 11.00
CA LEU A 258 -15.60 -3.26 11.79
C LEU A 258 -14.16 -3.04 11.30
N PHE A 259 -13.51 -4.08 10.74
CA PHE A 259 -12.16 -3.95 10.16
C PHE A 259 -12.15 -3.02 8.93
N ALA A 260 -13.16 -3.10 8.05
CA ALA A 260 -13.21 -2.28 6.84
C ALA A 260 -13.35 -0.79 7.18
N LEU A 261 -14.12 -0.46 8.22
CA LEU A 261 -14.26 0.90 8.73
C LEU A 261 -12.92 1.45 9.25
N PHE A 262 -12.23 0.68 10.08
CA PHE A 262 -10.91 1.05 10.59
C PHE A 262 -9.84 1.12 9.49
N GLY A 263 -9.97 0.31 8.45
CA GLY A 263 -9.09 0.34 7.28
C GLY A 263 -9.13 1.67 6.53
N ILE A 264 -10.28 2.37 6.50
CA ILE A 264 -10.37 3.71 5.89
C ILE A 264 -9.40 4.68 6.57
N PHE A 265 -9.38 4.71 7.90
CA PHE A 265 -8.49 5.60 8.66
C PHE A 265 -7.02 5.23 8.49
N GLY A 266 -6.69 3.94 8.53
CA GLY A 266 -5.32 3.46 8.28
C GLY A 266 -4.83 3.84 6.87
N GLY A 267 -5.70 3.67 5.86
CA GLY A 267 -5.41 4.03 4.48
C GLY A 267 -5.20 5.54 4.28
N TYR A 268 -6.00 6.38 4.92
CA TYR A 268 -5.81 7.84 4.87
C TYR A 268 -4.52 8.27 5.57
N LEU A 269 -4.23 7.72 6.76
CA LEU A 269 -3.00 8.02 7.48
C LEU A 269 -1.77 7.68 6.62
N ARG A 270 -1.76 6.51 5.98
CA ARG A 270 -0.70 6.15 5.03
C ARG A 270 -0.61 7.13 3.86
N TYR A 271 -1.73 7.49 3.23
CA TYR A 271 -1.74 8.44 2.13
C TYR A 271 -1.10 9.79 2.51
N TYR A 272 -1.49 10.33 3.67
CA TYR A 272 -0.91 11.59 4.16
C TYR A 272 0.58 11.44 4.51
N LEU A 273 0.99 10.34 5.15
CA LEU A 273 2.40 10.06 5.45
C LEU A 273 3.25 9.93 4.18
N SER A 274 2.79 9.19 3.17
CA SER A 274 3.47 9.07 1.88
C SER A 274 3.58 10.42 1.17
N ASN A 275 2.49 11.21 1.14
CA ASN A 275 2.50 12.52 0.50
C ASN A 275 3.42 13.53 1.22
N TRP A 276 3.47 13.47 2.55
CA TRP A 276 4.26 14.42 3.34
C TRP A 276 5.73 14.05 3.44
N CYS A 277 6.04 12.76 3.62
CA CYS A 277 7.36 12.32 4.06
C CYS A 277 8.18 11.58 2.98
N ASN A 278 7.58 11.01 1.93
CA ASN A 278 8.36 10.25 0.91
C ASN A 278 9.41 11.11 0.21
N GLY A 279 9.21 12.44 0.12
CA GLY A 279 10.16 13.37 -0.46
C GLY A 279 11.28 13.84 0.46
N TRP A 280 11.31 13.42 1.74
CA TRP A 280 12.30 13.90 2.70
C TRP A 280 13.72 13.42 2.38
N ILE A 281 13.86 12.16 1.95
CA ILE A 281 15.13 11.56 1.57
C ILE A 281 14.99 11.00 0.14
N LYS A 282 15.77 11.53 -0.80
CA LYS A 282 15.64 11.19 -2.24
C LYS A 282 15.71 9.68 -2.52
N ASN A 283 16.58 8.98 -1.81
CA ASN A 283 16.87 7.56 -2.04
C ASN A 283 16.22 6.63 -0.99
N PHE A 284 15.33 7.17 -0.14
CA PHE A 284 14.67 6.40 0.92
C PHE A 284 13.23 6.89 1.12
N PRO A 285 12.21 6.12 0.70
CA PRO A 285 10.80 6.46 0.85
C PRO A 285 10.37 6.51 2.33
N MET A 286 10.56 7.66 2.97
CA MET A 286 10.41 7.80 4.42
C MET A 286 8.95 7.69 4.88
N GLY A 287 7.98 8.13 4.08
CA GLY A 287 6.56 8.03 4.44
C GLY A 287 6.07 6.59 4.50
N THR A 288 6.42 5.77 3.50
CA THR A 288 6.12 4.34 3.51
C THR A 288 6.84 3.61 4.64
N PHE A 289 8.11 3.95 4.90
CA PHE A 289 8.85 3.42 6.06
C PHE A 289 8.13 3.73 7.39
N ILE A 290 7.83 5.02 7.66
CA ILE A 290 7.14 5.43 8.89
C ILE A 290 5.78 4.73 9.02
N ALA A 291 5.02 4.62 7.94
CA ALA A 291 3.71 3.96 7.97
C ALA A 291 3.83 2.46 8.29
N ASN A 292 4.80 1.77 7.70
CA ASN A 292 5.07 0.36 7.97
C ASN A 292 5.52 0.14 9.42
N GLU A 293 6.49 0.92 9.92
CA GLU A 293 6.99 0.80 11.30
C GLU A 293 5.91 1.12 12.33
N LEU A 294 5.12 2.18 12.11
CA LEU A 294 4.00 2.53 13.00
C LEU A 294 2.97 1.41 13.07
N ALA A 295 2.63 0.80 11.94
CA ALA A 295 1.73 -0.34 11.90
C ALA A 295 2.31 -1.58 12.59
N VAL A 296 3.62 -1.81 12.52
CA VAL A 296 4.31 -2.91 13.22
C VAL A 296 4.30 -2.70 14.74
N ILE A 297 4.49 -1.48 15.22
CA ILE A 297 4.36 -1.16 16.65
C ILE A 297 2.92 -1.43 17.11
N LEU A 298 1.93 -0.92 16.36
CA LEU A 298 0.52 -1.07 16.71
C LEU A 298 0.07 -2.53 16.67
N ILE A 299 0.46 -3.30 15.63
CA ILE A 299 0.10 -4.72 15.54
C ILE A 299 0.74 -5.50 16.70
N ALA A 300 1.97 -5.20 17.11
CA ALA A 300 2.60 -5.84 18.26
C ALA A 300 1.83 -5.57 19.57
N CYS A 301 1.45 -4.31 19.82
CA CYS A 301 0.66 -3.93 20.98
C CYS A 301 -0.72 -4.60 20.99
N PHE A 302 -1.41 -4.61 19.86
CA PHE A 302 -2.71 -5.28 19.74
C PHE A 302 -2.62 -6.80 19.90
N GLN A 303 -1.54 -7.43 19.44
CA GLN A 303 -1.32 -8.87 19.65
C GLN A 303 -1.06 -9.19 21.13
N ILE A 304 -0.38 -8.32 21.88
CA ILE A 304 -0.28 -8.46 23.34
C ILE A 304 -1.66 -8.34 23.98
N ILE A 305 -2.50 -7.42 23.53
CA ILE A 305 -3.85 -7.26 24.07
C ILE A 305 -4.71 -8.50 23.78
N LEU A 306 -4.61 -9.06 22.56
CA LEU A 306 -5.40 -10.22 22.14
C LEU A 306 -4.94 -11.53 22.77
N ARG A 307 -3.63 -11.69 22.98
CA ARG A 307 -3.02 -13.00 23.27
C ARG A 307 -2.14 -13.00 24.51
N GLY A 308 -1.80 -11.86 25.09
CA GLY A 308 -0.97 -11.79 26.29
C GLY A 308 -1.69 -12.29 27.53
N ARG A 309 -1.05 -13.16 28.32
CA ARG A 309 -1.60 -13.59 29.62
C ARG A 309 -1.62 -12.42 30.60
N LYS A 310 -2.76 -12.21 31.29
CA LYS A 310 -2.88 -11.18 32.32
C LYS A 310 -2.00 -11.47 33.55
N ASN A 311 -2.03 -12.72 34.01
CA ASN A 311 -1.23 -13.20 35.15
C ASN A 311 -0.48 -14.47 34.74
N TYR A 312 0.66 -14.76 35.38
CA TYR A 312 1.47 -15.95 35.05
C TYR A 312 0.69 -17.27 35.26
N HIS A 313 -0.19 -17.31 36.26
CA HIS A 313 -1.02 -18.47 36.60
C HIS A 313 -2.38 -18.50 35.89
N GLU A 314 -2.76 -17.44 35.17
CA GLU A 314 -4.07 -17.37 34.48
C GLU A 314 -3.90 -17.49 32.97
N GLN A 315 -4.65 -18.38 32.34
CA GLN A 315 -4.71 -18.52 30.87
C GLN A 315 -5.61 -17.45 30.21
N ARG A 316 -6.02 -16.42 30.97
CA ARG A 316 -6.94 -15.39 30.46
C ARG A 316 -6.14 -14.31 29.71
N PRO A 317 -6.52 -13.99 28.45
CA PRO A 317 -5.90 -12.89 27.71
C PRO A 317 -6.27 -11.54 28.32
N VAL A 318 -5.48 -10.49 28.03
CA VAL A 318 -5.75 -9.12 28.49
C VAL A 318 -7.14 -8.66 28.01
N ALA A 319 -7.44 -8.84 26.72
CA ALA A 319 -8.78 -8.70 26.16
C ALA A 319 -9.61 -9.95 26.45
N HIS A 320 -10.23 -10.00 27.63
CA HIS A 320 -11.04 -11.13 28.10
C HIS A 320 -12.52 -11.04 27.70
N THR A 321 -12.97 -9.92 27.12
CA THR A 321 -14.35 -9.77 26.63
C THR A 321 -14.41 -9.98 25.11
N VAL A 322 -15.50 -10.56 24.63
CA VAL A 322 -15.75 -10.79 23.20
C VAL A 322 -15.70 -9.48 22.41
N ASN A 323 -16.26 -8.40 22.96
CA ASN A 323 -16.24 -7.08 22.32
C ASN A 323 -14.81 -6.52 22.20
N SER A 324 -14.01 -6.59 23.27
CA SER A 324 -12.61 -6.15 23.22
C SER A 324 -11.81 -6.97 22.21
N CYS A 325 -12.06 -8.28 22.12
CA CYS A 325 -11.39 -9.16 21.16
C CYS A 325 -11.75 -8.81 19.70
N HIS A 326 -13.04 -8.61 19.42
CA HIS A 326 -13.51 -8.23 18.09
C HIS A 326 -13.00 -6.87 17.62
N VAL A 327 -13.04 -5.86 18.49
CA VAL A 327 -12.54 -4.51 18.17
C VAL A 327 -11.03 -4.55 17.92
N THR A 328 -10.28 -5.24 18.76
CA THR A 328 -8.82 -5.32 18.63
C THR A 328 -8.41 -6.11 17.38
N THR A 329 -9.09 -7.23 17.08
CA THR A 329 -8.90 -7.98 15.84
C THR A 329 -9.18 -7.12 14.60
N SER A 330 -10.23 -6.29 14.66
CA SER A 330 -10.56 -5.37 13.57
C SER A 330 -9.54 -4.23 13.41
N LEU A 331 -8.90 -3.77 14.48
CA LEU A 331 -7.80 -2.80 14.40
C LEU A 331 -6.57 -3.42 13.74
N VAL A 332 -6.25 -4.67 14.08
CA VAL A 332 -5.17 -5.45 13.46
C VAL A 332 -5.42 -5.64 11.96
N SER A 333 -6.54 -6.26 11.59
CA SER A 333 -6.88 -6.58 10.20
C SER A 333 -7.28 -5.37 9.38
N GLY A 334 -7.84 -4.32 9.99
CA GLY A 334 -8.32 -3.13 9.29
C GLY A 334 -7.29 -2.01 9.27
N PHE A 335 -7.08 -1.39 10.43
CA PHE A 335 -6.25 -0.19 10.57
C PHE A 335 -4.78 -0.48 10.26
N CYS A 336 -4.13 -1.39 10.99
CA CYS A 336 -2.72 -1.71 10.79
C CYS A 336 -2.46 -2.29 9.39
N GLY A 337 -3.37 -3.15 8.93
CA GLY A 337 -3.32 -3.71 7.58
C GLY A 337 -3.42 -2.66 6.48
N SER A 338 -4.23 -1.61 6.62
CA SER A 338 -4.33 -0.54 5.61
C SER A 338 -3.28 0.56 5.74
N LEU A 339 -2.76 0.74 6.96
CA LEU A 339 -1.67 1.67 7.27
C LEU A 339 -0.34 1.20 6.71
N SER A 340 -0.09 -0.11 6.75
CA SER A 340 1.12 -0.72 6.16
C SER A 340 0.87 -1.22 4.74
N THR A 341 1.93 -1.47 3.96
CA THR A 341 1.77 -1.98 2.59
C THR A 341 3.05 -2.65 2.07
N ILE A 342 2.87 -3.79 1.39
CA ILE A 342 3.94 -4.46 0.62
C ILE A 342 3.95 -3.96 -0.82
N SER A 343 2.78 -3.75 -1.44
CA SER A 343 2.71 -3.37 -2.85
C SER A 343 3.38 -2.03 -3.15
N THR A 344 3.22 -1.05 -2.27
CA THR A 344 3.92 0.25 -2.41
C THR A 344 5.41 0.09 -2.09
N PHE A 345 5.76 -0.67 -1.05
CA PHE A 345 7.15 -0.95 -0.65
C PHE A 345 7.96 -1.58 -1.78
N ILE A 346 7.43 -2.61 -2.45
CA ILE A 346 8.05 -3.25 -3.62
C ILE A 346 8.16 -2.28 -4.81
N ASN A 347 7.09 -1.52 -5.08
CA ASN A 347 7.08 -0.57 -6.19
C ASN A 347 8.09 0.57 -6.02
N GLU A 348 8.25 1.08 -4.81
CA GLU A 348 9.23 2.13 -4.50
C GLU A 348 10.65 1.57 -4.57
N ALA A 349 10.87 0.38 -4.00
CA ALA A 349 12.15 -0.32 -4.06
C ALA A 349 12.60 -0.61 -5.50
N TYR A 350 11.67 -1.01 -6.38
CA TYR A 350 11.95 -1.20 -7.81
C TYR A 350 12.44 0.09 -8.50
N LYS A 351 11.99 1.26 -8.04
CA LYS A 351 12.38 2.56 -8.62
C LYS A 351 13.74 3.07 -8.12
N LEU A 352 14.30 2.45 -7.09
CA LEU A 352 15.61 2.79 -6.54
C LEU A 352 16.73 2.03 -7.28
N GLU A 353 17.94 2.57 -7.22
CA GLU A 353 19.12 1.83 -7.65
C GLU A 353 19.37 0.65 -6.71
N PHE A 354 20.09 -0.37 -7.21
CA PHE A 354 20.27 -1.65 -6.51
C PHE A 354 20.78 -1.50 -5.07
N ASN A 355 21.78 -0.66 -4.83
CA ASN A 355 22.35 -0.46 -3.50
C ASN A 355 21.35 0.19 -2.52
N TYR A 356 20.63 1.22 -2.97
CA TYR A 356 19.62 1.89 -2.14
C TYR A 356 18.40 1.00 -1.91
N MET A 357 18.02 0.18 -2.90
CA MET A 357 16.98 -0.83 -2.77
C MET A 357 17.35 -1.84 -1.66
N LEU A 358 18.59 -2.36 -1.66
CA LEU A 358 19.05 -3.30 -0.62
C LEU A 358 19.05 -2.65 0.77
N ILE A 359 19.54 -1.41 0.89
CA ILE A 359 19.53 -0.67 2.15
C ILE A 359 18.09 -0.43 2.62
N TYR A 360 17.19 -0.03 1.72
CA TYR A 360 15.79 0.24 2.04
C TYR A 360 15.09 -1.01 2.59
N TYR A 361 15.29 -2.15 1.93
CA TYR A 361 14.77 -3.44 2.41
C TYR A 361 15.37 -3.83 3.74
N PHE A 362 16.70 -3.85 3.84
CA PHE A 362 17.40 -4.26 5.04
C PHE A 362 16.98 -3.42 6.26
N VAL A 363 17.03 -2.09 6.15
CA VAL A 363 16.70 -1.19 7.26
C VAL A 363 15.24 -1.36 7.69
N THR A 364 14.29 -1.36 6.76
CA THR A 364 12.85 -1.50 7.10
C THR A 364 12.59 -2.83 7.79
N ILE A 365 13.07 -3.94 7.24
CA ILE A 365 12.85 -5.28 7.81
C ILE A 365 13.54 -5.44 9.16
N SER A 366 14.79 -4.98 9.29
CA SER A 366 15.56 -5.11 10.53
C SER A 366 14.94 -4.29 11.67
N VAL A 367 14.49 -3.06 11.40
CA VAL A 367 13.82 -2.22 12.41
C VAL A 367 12.49 -2.86 12.82
N SER A 368 11.64 -3.22 11.86
CA SER A 368 10.36 -3.87 12.11
C SER A 368 10.50 -5.15 12.94
N TYR A 369 11.44 -6.02 12.58
CA TYR A 369 11.67 -7.27 13.33
C TYR A 369 12.18 -6.99 14.75
N SER A 370 13.11 -6.04 14.91
CA SER A 370 13.63 -5.64 16.22
C SER A 370 12.51 -5.09 17.13
N LEU A 371 11.59 -4.29 16.58
CA LEU A 371 10.43 -3.78 17.31
C LEU A 371 9.51 -4.90 17.78
N LEU A 372 9.25 -5.92 16.95
CA LEU A 372 8.45 -7.08 17.34
C LEU A 372 9.12 -7.89 18.46
N VAL A 373 10.44 -8.09 18.38
CA VAL A 373 11.22 -8.75 19.44
C VAL A 373 11.14 -7.98 20.75
N VAL A 374 11.33 -6.65 20.71
CA VAL A 374 11.33 -5.80 21.91
C VAL A 374 9.94 -5.72 22.53
N ILE A 375 8.88 -5.55 21.73
CA ILE A 375 7.53 -5.32 22.24
C ILE A 375 6.86 -6.65 22.60
N MET A 376 6.68 -7.52 21.61
CA MET A 376 5.92 -8.76 21.77
C MET A 376 6.78 -9.92 22.28
N GLY A 377 8.05 -10.01 21.86
CA GLY A 377 8.98 -11.04 22.35
C GLY A 377 9.23 -10.93 23.84
N SER A 378 9.57 -9.73 24.34
CA SER A 378 9.76 -9.49 25.78
C SER A 378 8.54 -9.88 26.61
N TYR A 379 7.32 -9.54 26.16
CA TYR A 379 6.09 -9.92 26.83
C TYR A 379 5.87 -11.44 26.81
N SER A 380 6.07 -12.07 25.65
CA SER A 380 5.88 -13.51 25.49
C SER A 380 6.84 -14.31 26.37
N TRP A 381 8.11 -13.89 26.48
CA TRP A 381 9.11 -14.61 27.28
C TRP A 381 8.96 -14.39 28.79
N THR A 382 8.30 -13.31 29.20
CA THR A 382 8.08 -12.99 30.64
C THR A 382 6.73 -13.46 31.16
N ARG A 383 5.64 -13.27 30.39
CA ARG A 383 4.26 -13.59 30.81
C ARG A 383 3.64 -14.75 30.04
N GLY A 384 4.06 -14.97 28.79
CA GLY A 384 3.49 -15.98 27.91
C GLY A 384 2.28 -15.48 27.10
N LEU A 385 2.02 -16.18 26.00
CA LEU A 385 0.87 -15.95 25.11
C LEU A 385 -0.16 -17.08 25.24
N THR A 386 -1.40 -16.79 24.86
CA THR A 386 -2.56 -17.70 24.79
C THR A 386 -3.29 -17.53 23.47
N ILE A 387 -4.32 -18.37 23.28
CA ILE A 387 -5.27 -18.26 22.18
C ILE A 387 -6.21 -17.09 22.49
N PRO A 388 -6.55 -16.23 21.50
CA PRO A 388 -7.51 -15.15 21.70
C PRO A 388 -8.91 -15.69 22.04
N MET A 389 -9.64 -14.97 22.89
CA MET A 389 -11.02 -15.31 23.30
C MET A 389 -12.02 -14.48 22.48
N CYS A 390 -12.02 -14.74 21.17
CA CYS A 390 -13.00 -14.32 20.18
C CYS A 390 -13.79 -15.58 19.76
#